data_AF-A0ABC8SRW2-F1
#
_entry.id   AF-A0ABC8SRW2-F1
#
_cell.length_a   1.000
_cell.length_b   1.000
_cell.length_c   1.000
_cell.angle_alpha   90.00
_cell.angle_beta   90.00
_cell.angle_gamma   90.00
#
_symmetry.space_group_name_H-M   'P 1'
#
loop_
_entity.id
_entity.type
_entity.pdbx_description
1 polymer ?
#
loop_
_entity_poly.entity_id
_entity_poly.type
_entity_poly.pdbx_seq_one_letter_code
_entity_poly.pdbx_strand_id
1 'polypeptide(L)'
;MVGNYRTGLGRSDVLQVNPFNGVVAVGHSGGTVSIWKPTSAAPLVKMLCHRGPVTALAFHPNGHLMATAGMERKIKLWDLRKFEVLQTLPGHAKTLDFSQKGLLATSTGSFVQILGDLSGSQNYSRYMGHSMAKGYQIQKAVFRPYEDVLGIGHSMGWSSILIPGSGEPNFDSWVANPFETSKQRREKEVRSLLDKLPPETIMLDPTKIGAVRPTRKKEKRTKQEREDDMETAVAAAKSLPFKKKTKGRNKPTKKVKKRQEGIEKAKRPFLEQQMKEEELSKKKRKRISDENPLPKSLQRFARNKAAT
;
A
#
# COMPACT_ATOMS: atom_id res chain seq x y z
N MET A 1 5.97 -14.35 -13.43
CA MET A 1 6.99 -13.43 -12.88
C MET A 1 7.01 -13.62 -11.38
N VAL A 2 8.14 -14.04 -10.81
CA VAL A 2 8.31 -14.17 -9.35
C VAL A 2 9.04 -12.93 -8.88
N GLY A 3 8.39 -12.12 -8.03
CA GLY A 3 9.01 -10.96 -7.40
C GLY A 3 9.67 -11.35 -6.09
N ASN A 4 10.92 -10.96 -5.87
CA ASN A 4 11.60 -11.12 -4.59
C ASN A 4 11.79 -9.73 -3.97
N TYR A 5 11.14 -9.52 -2.82
CA TYR A 5 11.11 -8.23 -2.15
C TYR A 5 11.57 -8.35 -0.70
N ARG A 6 12.56 -7.52 -0.33
CA ARG A 6 13.08 -7.48 1.02
C ARG A 6 12.24 -6.54 1.87
N THR A 7 11.62 -7.06 2.93
CA THR A 7 10.75 -6.28 3.81
C THR A 7 11.52 -5.30 4.70
N GLY A 8 12.73 -5.68 5.11
CA GLY A 8 13.62 -4.85 5.93
C GLY A 8 13.15 -4.62 7.38
N LEU A 9 12.14 -5.36 7.83
CA LEU A 9 11.47 -5.16 9.13
C LEU A 9 11.65 -6.34 10.10
N GLY A 10 12.61 -7.23 9.79
CA GLY A 10 12.90 -8.41 10.59
C GLY A 10 12.10 -9.63 10.16
N ARG A 11 11.79 -10.51 11.13
CA ARG A 11 11.07 -11.76 10.91
C ARG A 11 9.60 -11.48 10.62
N SER A 12 9.09 -12.12 9.57
CA SER A 12 7.69 -12.07 9.16
C SER A 12 7.01 -13.40 9.43
N ASP A 13 6.30 -13.50 10.55
CA ASP A 13 5.66 -14.75 10.98
C ASP A 13 4.25 -14.93 10.40
N VAL A 14 3.64 -13.84 9.92
CA VAL A 14 2.25 -13.84 9.47
C VAL A 14 2.15 -13.27 8.07
N LEU A 15 1.43 -13.97 7.19
CA LEU A 15 1.13 -13.55 5.83
C LEU A 15 -0.32 -13.91 5.49
N GLN A 16 -1.04 -12.96 4.89
CA GLN A 16 -2.39 -13.18 4.34
C GLN A 16 -2.60 -12.39 3.06
N VAL A 17 -3.51 -12.88 2.23
CA VAL A 17 -3.94 -12.20 1.00
C VAL A 17 -5.32 -11.61 1.26
N ASN A 18 -5.52 -10.36 0.85
CA ASN A 18 -6.86 -9.77 0.87
C ASN A 18 -7.66 -10.34 -0.33
N PRO A 19 -8.77 -11.05 -0.10
CA PRO A 19 -9.54 -11.71 -1.16
C PRO A 19 -10.14 -10.72 -2.18
N PHE A 20 -10.38 -9.47 -1.78
CA PHE A 20 -11.01 -8.47 -2.66
C PHE A 20 -10.04 -7.87 -3.69
N ASN A 21 -8.80 -7.58 -3.28
CA ASN A 21 -7.87 -6.82 -4.12
C ASN A 21 -6.57 -7.57 -4.48
N GLY A 22 -6.37 -8.78 -3.94
CA GLY A 22 -5.21 -9.63 -4.23
C GLY A 22 -3.90 -9.11 -3.64
N VAL A 23 -3.95 -8.11 -2.76
CA VAL A 23 -2.78 -7.52 -2.12
C VAL A 23 -2.37 -8.38 -0.92
N VAL A 24 -1.07 -8.51 -0.69
CA VAL A 24 -0.53 -9.37 0.38
C VAL A 24 -0.19 -8.52 1.61
N ALA A 25 -0.76 -8.83 2.76
CA ALA A 25 -0.32 -8.28 4.03
C ALA A 25 0.65 -9.21 4.74
N VAL A 26 1.68 -8.60 5.31
CA VAL A 26 2.74 -9.27 6.06
C VAL A 26 2.87 -8.61 7.42
N GLY A 27 2.76 -9.40 8.49
CA GLY A 27 2.97 -8.98 9.87
C GLY A 27 4.41 -9.20 10.30
N HIS A 28 5.01 -8.18 10.93
CA HIS A 28 6.40 -8.21 11.39
C HIS A 28 6.52 -8.31 12.91
N SER A 29 7.72 -8.67 13.38
CA SER A 29 8.05 -8.73 14.81
C SER A 29 7.97 -7.36 15.52
N GLY A 30 8.13 -6.26 14.79
CA GLY A 30 8.00 -4.90 15.32
C GLY A 30 6.55 -4.39 15.43
N GLY A 31 5.54 -5.25 15.27
CA GLY A 31 4.12 -4.87 15.36
C GLY A 31 3.58 -4.07 14.17
N THR A 32 4.44 -3.81 13.19
CA THR A 32 4.08 -3.21 11.91
C THR A 32 3.46 -4.28 11.00
N VAL A 33 2.36 -3.95 10.35
CA VAL A 33 1.83 -4.69 9.21
C VAL A 33 2.16 -3.92 7.94
N SER A 34 2.74 -4.59 6.97
CA SER A 34 3.04 -4.02 5.65
C SER A 34 2.21 -4.68 4.58
N ILE A 35 1.67 -3.88 3.66
CA ILE A 35 0.81 -4.32 2.57
C ILE A 35 1.59 -4.20 1.26
N TRP A 36 1.64 -5.26 0.46
CA TRP A 36 2.53 -5.43 -0.69
C TRP A 36 1.81 -5.76 -1.98
N LYS A 37 2.24 -5.12 -3.07
CA LYS A 37 1.89 -5.45 -4.46
C LYS A 37 3.06 -6.20 -5.10
N PRO A 38 2.81 -7.26 -5.90
CA PRO A 38 3.87 -8.04 -6.55
C PRO A 38 4.68 -7.30 -7.62
N THR A 39 4.31 -6.08 -8.03
CA THR A 39 5.07 -5.24 -8.96
C THR A 39 5.98 -4.24 -8.21
N SER A 40 5.62 -3.87 -6.99
CA SER A 40 6.27 -2.76 -6.29
C SER A 40 7.35 -3.28 -5.33
N ALA A 41 8.57 -2.76 -5.49
CA ALA A 41 9.66 -3.06 -4.56
C ALA A 41 9.49 -2.42 -3.17
N ALA A 42 8.64 -1.40 -3.07
CA ALA A 42 8.25 -0.78 -1.82
C ALA A 42 6.85 -1.24 -1.40
N PRO A 43 6.57 -1.36 -0.08
CA PRO A 43 5.22 -1.66 0.38
C PRO A 43 4.28 -0.50 0.06
N LEU A 44 3.04 -0.84 -0.30
CA LEU A 44 1.98 0.13 -0.57
C LEU A 44 1.59 0.91 0.70
N VAL A 45 1.49 0.18 1.82
CA VAL A 45 1.11 0.74 3.12
C VAL A 45 1.97 0.09 4.20
N LYS A 46 2.39 0.89 5.18
CA LYS A 46 2.98 0.44 6.43
C LYS A 46 2.14 0.97 7.58
N MET A 47 1.63 0.08 8.42
CA MET A 47 0.73 0.43 9.52
C MET A 47 1.24 -0.15 10.83
N LEU A 48 1.48 0.71 11.82
CA LEU A 48 1.86 0.27 13.16
C LEU A 48 0.62 -0.21 13.90
N CYS A 49 0.42 -1.54 13.94
CA CYS A 49 -0.78 -2.12 14.52
C CYS A 49 -0.64 -2.33 16.02
N HIS A 50 0.51 -2.87 16.43
CA HIS A 50 0.85 -3.21 17.80
C HIS A 50 2.26 -2.67 18.11
N ARG A 51 2.61 -2.52 19.39
CA ARG A 51 3.96 -2.23 19.88
C ARG A 51 4.83 -3.49 19.95
N GLY A 52 4.21 -4.67 20.10
CA GLY A 52 4.87 -5.98 20.04
C GLY A 52 4.61 -6.75 18.73
N PRO A 53 5.18 -7.96 18.57
CA PRO A 53 5.01 -8.79 17.38
C PRO A 53 3.55 -9.04 17.00
N VAL A 54 3.28 -8.99 15.69
CA VAL A 54 1.99 -9.41 15.13
C VAL A 54 1.93 -10.93 15.14
N THR A 55 0.97 -11.50 15.86
CA THR A 55 0.82 -12.95 16.03
C THR A 55 -0.14 -13.55 15.02
N ALA A 56 -1.16 -12.78 14.61
CA ALA A 56 -2.14 -13.22 13.62
C ALA A 56 -2.73 -12.04 12.85
N LEU A 57 -3.19 -12.33 11.64
CA LEU A 57 -3.84 -11.40 10.74
C LEU A 57 -4.92 -12.14 9.96
N ALA A 58 -6.05 -11.50 9.72
CA ALA A 58 -7.13 -12.01 8.88
C ALA A 58 -7.81 -10.87 8.15
N PHE A 59 -8.24 -11.13 6.91
CA PHE A 59 -9.02 -10.19 6.11
C PHE A 59 -10.48 -10.63 6.09
N HIS A 60 -11.37 -9.67 6.19
CA HIS A 60 -12.77 -9.91 5.94
C HIS A 60 -12.98 -10.18 4.43
N PRO A 61 -13.87 -11.10 4.03
CA PRO A 61 -14.18 -11.40 2.63
C PRO A 61 -14.52 -10.18 1.78
N ASN A 62 -15.30 -9.24 2.34
CA ASN A 62 -15.60 -7.94 1.71
C ASN A 62 -14.37 -7.07 1.41
N GLY A 63 -13.19 -7.36 1.98
CA GLY A 63 -11.92 -6.69 1.67
C GLY A 63 -11.70 -5.32 2.31
N HIS A 64 -12.65 -4.84 3.11
CA HIS A 64 -12.61 -3.52 3.75
C HIS A 64 -12.22 -3.57 5.22
N LEU A 65 -12.34 -4.73 5.86
CA LEU A 65 -12.02 -4.93 7.27
C LEU A 65 -10.81 -5.86 7.40
N MET A 66 -9.96 -5.59 8.39
CA MET A 66 -8.83 -6.43 8.75
C MET A 66 -8.76 -6.59 10.26
N ALA A 67 -8.57 -7.82 10.72
CA ALA A 67 -8.30 -8.12 12.12
C ALA A 67 -6.80 -8.40 12.30
N THR A 68 -6.24 -7.86 13.38
CA THR A 68 -4.84 -8.10 13.75
C THR A 68 -4.74 -8.43 15.23
N ALA A 69 -3.94 -9.43 15.58
CA ALA A 69 -3.60 -9.75 16.96
C ALA A 69 -2.11 -9.54 17.20
N GLY A 70 -1.78 -9.11 18.40
CA GLY A 70 -0.40 -8.91 18.84
C GLY A 70 -0.10 -9.54 20.19
N MET A 71 1.18 -9.56 20.53
CA MET A 71 1.67 -10.06 21.82
C MET A 71 1.17 -9.23 23.03
N GLU A 72 0.70 -8.00 22.78
CA GLU A 72 0.09 -7.12 23.79
C GLU A 72 -1.26 -7.60 24.35
N ARG A 73 -1.74 -8.78 23.93
CA ARG A 73 -3.05 -9.31 24.32
C ARG A 73 -4.19 -8.36 23.95
N LYS A 74 -4.06 -7.76 22.76
CA LYS A 74 -5.10 -6.94 22.12
C LYS A 74 -5.33 -7.45 20.71
N ILE A 75 -6.60 -7.51 20.33
CA ILE A 75 -7.05 -7.74 18.96
C ILE A 75 -7.60 -6.41 18.47
N LYS A 76 -7.11 -5.93 17.33
CA LYS A 76 -7.57 -4.67 16.72
C LYS A 76 -8.23 -4.95 15.38
N LEU A 77 -9.40 -4.36 15.20
CA LEU A 77 -10.12 -4.30 13.94
C LEU A 77 -9.82 -2.98 13.24
N TRP A 78 -9.53 -3.07 11.96
CA TRP A 78 -9.10 -1.96 11.12
C TRP A 78 -10.03 -1.81 9.93
N ASP A 79 -10.38 -0.56 9.63
CA ASP A 79 -10.94 -0.19 8.32
C ASP A 79 -9.78 0.06 7.34
N LEU A 80 -9.70 -0.72 6.27
CA LEU A 80 -8.66 -0.60 5.25
C LEU A 80 -8.89 0.54 4.26
N ARG A 81 -10.09 1.14 4.21
CA ARG A 81 -10.35 2.31 3.36
C ARG A 81 -9.69 3.56 3.96
N LYS A 82 -9.82 3.70 5.28
CA LYS A 82 -9.30 4.86 6.04
C LYS A 82 -7.97 4.57 6.76
N PHE A 83 -7.63 3.29 6.94
CA PHE A 83 -6.51 2.82 7.76
C PHE A 83 -6.62 3.25 9.23
N GLU A 84 -7.85 3.21 9.77
CA GLU A 84 -8.16 3.60 11.15
C GLU A 84 -8.59 2.37 11.98
N VAL A 85 -8.36 2.45 13.29
CA VAL A 85 -8.83 1.42 14.24
C VAL A 85 -10.31 1.63 14.50
N LEU A 86 -11.12 0.64 14.17
CA LEU A 86 -12.56 0.64 14.48
C LEU A 86 -12.81 0.22 15.92
N GLN A 87 -12.18 -0.88 16.33
CA GLN A 87 -12.41 -1.46 17.65
C GLN A 87 -11.13 -2.11 18.17
N THR A 88 -10.90 -1.99 19.47
CA THR A 88 -9.86 -2.73 20.19
C THR A 88 -10.51 -3.67 21.19
N LEU A 89 -10.27 -4.96 21.03
CA LEU A 89 -10.79 -6.03 21.87
C LEU A 89 -9.68 -6.55 22.78
N PRO A 90 -9.94 -6.74 24.09
CA PRO A 90 -9.01 -7.40 24.97
C PRO A 90 -8.94 -8.89 24.65
N GLY A 91 -7.73 -9.45 24.59
CA GLY A 91 -7.53 -10.87 24.30
C GLY A 91 -6.28 -11.13 23.48
N HIS A 92 -5.71 -12.33 23.66
CA HIS A 92 -4.59 -12.79 22.87
C HIS A 92 -5.10 -13.78 21.83
N ALA A 93 -4.70 -13.66 20.57
CA ALA A 93 -5.01 -14.66 19.56
C ALA A 93 -3.73 -15.12 18.85
N LYS A 94 -3.58 -16.44 18.74
CA LYS A 94 -2.54 -17.11 17.97
C LYS A 94 -2.94 -17.23 16.50
N THR A 95 -4.22 -17.49 16.22
CA THR A 95 -4.76 -17.41 14.85
C THR A 95 -6.05 -16.61 14.80
N LEU A 96 -6.26 -15.98 13.66
CA LEU A 96 -7.47 -15.25 13.30
C LEU A 96 -7.95 -15.76 11.95
N ASP A 97 -9.26 -15.89 11.79
CA ASP A 97 -9.88 -16.15 10.49
C ASP A 97 -11.27 -15.54 10.42
N PHE A 98 -11.67 -15.06 9.24
CA PHE A 98 -13.00 -14.53 9.01
C PHE A 98 -13.85 -15.53 8.23
N SER A 99 -15.10 -15.69 8.63
CA SER A 99 -16.09 -16.43 7.85
C SER A 99 -16.63 -15.56 6.71
N GLN A 100 -17.30 -16.20 5.74
CA GLN A 100 -17.91 -15.52 4.59
C GLN A 100 -18.91 -14.43 5.01
N LYS A 101 -19.69 -14.70 6.07
CA LYS A 101 -20.66 -13.77 6.66
C LYS A 101 -20.06 -12.76 7.63
N GLY A 102 -18.75 -12.80 7.85
CA GLY A 102 -18.04 -11.81 8.66
C GLY A 102 -17.91 -12.14 10.14
N LEU A 103 -18.19 -13.38 10.57
CA LEU A 103 -17.81 -13.85 11.91
C LEU A 103 -16.27 -13.96 11.99
N LEU A 104 -15.70 -13.62 13.15
CA LEU A 104 -14.27 -13.66 13.39
C LEU A 104 -13.94 -14.76 14.40
N ALA A 105 -13.18 -15.77 13.98
CA ALA A 105 -12.65 -16.79 14.87
C ALA A 105 -11.31 -16.31 15.44
N THR A 106 -11.18 -16.40 16.76
CA THR A 106 -9.97 -16.09 17.51
C THR A 106 -9.57 -17.32 18.31
N SER A 107 -8.31 -17.74 18.22
CA SER A 107 -7.83 -18.93 18.95
C SER A 107 -6.73 -18.57 19.95
N THR A 108 -6.85 -19.09 21.17
CA THR A 108 -5.95 -18.79 22.29
C THR A 108 -5.62 -20.08 23.02
N GLY A 109 -4.45 -20.66 22.75
CA GLY A 109 -4.06 -21.91 23.42
C GLY A 109 -5.04 -23.05 23.12
N SER A 110 -5.86 -23.43 24.10
CA SER A 110 -6.90 -24.47 24.01
C SER A 110 -8.32 -23.92 23.81
N PHE A 111 -8.48 -22.60 23.74
CA PHE A 111 -9.78 -21.93 23.64
C PHE A 111 -9.97 -21.31 22.26
N VAL A 112 -11.17 -21.45 21.71
CA VAL A 112 -11.62 -20.74 20.51
C VAL A 112 -12.77 -19.82 20.90
N GLN A 113 -12.65 -18.56 20.55
CA GLN A 113 -13.70 -17.57 20.71
C GLN A 113 -14.11 -17.04 19.34
N ILE A 114 -15.41 -17.08 19.09
CA ILE A 114 -16.02 -16.56 17.88
C ILE A 114 -16.67 -15.23 18.24
N LEU A 115 -16.35 -14.23 17.45
CA LEU A 115 -16.84 -12.88 17.58
C LEU A 115 -17.73 -12.58 16.37
N GLY A 116 -18.80 -11.83 16.60
CA GLY A 116 -19.71 -11.42 15.54
C GLY A 116 -20.20 -10.01 15.78
N ASP A 117 -20.52 -9.32 14.69
CA ASP A 117 -21.28 -8.08 14.72
C ASP A 117 -22.77 -8.43 14.63
N LEU A 118 -23.45 -8.35 15.78
CA LEU A 118 -24.88 -8.62 15.88
C LEU A 118 -25.73 -7.42 15.46
N SER A 119 -25.13 -6.23 15.35
CA SER A 119 -25.84 -4.96 15.20
C SER A 119 -25.59 -4.29 13.84
N GLY A 120 -24.67 -4.80 13.02
CA GLY A 120 -24.27 -4.17 11.74
C GLY A 120 -23.46 -2.88 11.92
N SER A 121 -23.01 -2.61 13.14
CA SER A 121 -22.29 -1.38 13.51
C SER A 121 -20.76 -1.54 13.47
N GLN A 122 -20.29 -2.69 12.98
CA GLN A 122 -18.90 -3.15 13.03
C GLN A 122 -18.35 -3.26 14.46
N ASN A 123 -19.25 -3.40 15.44
CA ASN A 123 -18.91 -3.68 16.83
C ASN A 123 -18.97 -5.18 17.08
N TYR A 124 -17.80 -5.80 17.07
CA TYR A 124 -17.68 -7.22 17.34
C TYR A 124 -17.83 -7.49 18.82
N SER A 125 -18.75 -8.40 19.14
CA SER A 125 -18.97 -8.92 20.48
C SER A 125 -18.87 -10.45 20.44
N ARG A 126 -18.81 -11.07 21.62
CA ARG A 126 -18.70 -12.53 21.72
C ARG A 126 -19.99 -13.18 21.22
N TYR A 127 -19.86 -13.99 20.17
CA TYR A 127 -20.94 -14.83 19.65
C TYR A 127 -20.95 -16.19 20.36
N MET A 128 -19.81 -16.90 20.34
CA MET A 128 -19.68 -18.22 20.94
C MET A 128 -18.26 -18.43 21.49
N GLY A 129 -18.12 -19.29 22.49
CA GLY A 129 -16.83 -19.75 22.99
C GLY A 129 -16.81 -21.27 23.07
N HIS A 130 -15.71 -21.87 22.66
CA HIS A 130 -15.50 -23.31 22.71
C HIS A 130 -14.15 -23.59 23.37
N SER A 131 -14.15 -24.36 24.45
CA SER A 131 -12.93 -24.78 25.12
C SER A 131 -12.65 -26.24 24.81
N MET A 132 -11.44 -26.53 24.35
CA MET A 132 -10.93 -27.89 24.22
C MET A 132 -10.42 -28.40 25.57
N ALA A 133 -10.16 -29.71 25.63
CA ALA A 133 -9.54 -30.34 26.80
C ALA A 133 -8.16 -29.72 27.11
N LYS A 134 -7.81 -29.69 28.41
CA LYS A 134 -6.53 -29.15 28.88
C LYS A 134 -5.37 -29.88 28.19
N GLY A 135 -4.43 -29.10 27.64
CA GLY A 135 -3.24 -29.60 26.93
C GLY A 135 -3.35 -29.56 25.40
N TYR A 136 -4.54 -29.40 24.83
CA TYR A 136 -4.71 -29.27 23.39
C TYR A 136 -4.24 -27.89 22.94
N GLN A 137 -3.14 -27.80 22.20
CA GLN A 137 -2.67 -26.53 21.67
C GLN A 137 -3.17 -26.33 20.25
N ILE A 138 -4.02 -25.33 20.06
CA ILE A 138 -4.52 -24.95 18.75
C ILE A 138 -3.38 -24.32 17.95
N GLN A 139 -3.23 -24.79 16.73
CA GLN A 139 -2.28 -24.25 15.76
C GLN A 139 -2.98 -23.37 14.73
N LYS A 140 -4.19 -23.75 14.28
CA LYS A 140 -4.96 -23.00 13.30
C LYS A 140 -6.45 -23.26 13.44
N ALA A 141 -7.25 -22.22 13.29
CA ALA A 141 -8.70 -22.31 13.15
C ALA A 141 -9.08 -21.69 11.80
N VAL A 142 -9.90 -22.38 11.01
CA VAL A 142 -10.30 -21.96 9.66
C VAL A 142 -11.77 -22.26 9.43
N PHE A 143 -12.52 -21.28 8.94
CA PHE A 143 -13.91 -21.48 8.54
C PHE A 143 -13.99 -22.28 7.25
N ARG A 144 -14.96 -23.20 7.17
CA ARG A 144 -15.26 -23.88 5.93
C ARG A 144 -16.11 -22.97 5.03
N PRO A 145 -15.70 -22.72 3.78
CA PRO A 145 -16.54 -22.00 2.82
C PRO A 145 -17.88 -22.72 2.62
N TYR A 146 -18.98 -21.98 2.54
CA TYR A 146 -20.34 -22.45 2.24
C TYR A 146 -20.98 -23.40 3.26
N GLU A 147 -20.32 -23.64 4.39
CA GLU A 147 -20.81 -24.50 5.45
C GLU A 147 -20.70 -23.79 6.81
N ASP A 148 -21.60 -24.14 7.73
CA ASP A 148 -21.60 -23.62 9.10
C ASP A 148 -20.62 -24.39 10.00
N VAL A 149 -19.37 -24.55 9.54
CA VAL A 149 -18.35 -25.37 10.20
C VAL A 149 -17.05 -24.59 10.37
N LEU A 150 -16.44 -24.70 11.55
CA LEU A 150 -15.06 -24.31 11.79
C LEU A 150 -14.18 -25.53 12.00
N GLY A 151 -13.14 -25.64 11.18
CA GLY A 151 -12.07 -26.60 11.38
C GLY A 151 -11.03 -26.05 12.36
N ILE A 152 -10.71 -26.82 13.39
CA ILE A 152 -9.71 -26.49 14.40
C ILE A 152 -8.59 -27.53 14.31
N GLY A 153 -7.41 -27.10 13.86
CA GLY A 153 -6.18 -27.90 13.91
C GLY A 153 -5.48 -27.70 15.25
N HIS A 154 -5.25 -28.78 15.99
CA HIS A 154 -4.62 -28.78 17.30
C HIS A 154 -3.52 -29.86 17.39
N SER A 155 -2.75 -29.89 18.47
CA SER A 155 -1.63 -30.83 18.66
C SER A 155 -1.99 -32.31 18.47
N MET A 156 -3.21 -32.73 18.86
CA MET A 156 -3.69 -34.12 18.74
C MET A 156 -4.33 -34.47 17.38
N GLY A 157 -4.35 -33.56 16.41
CA GLY A 157 -5.04 -33.78 15.13
C GLY A 157 -5.93 -32.59 14.75
N TRP A 158 -7.16 -32.87 14.33
CA TRP A 158 -8.12 -31.82 14.00
C TRP A 158 -9.52 -32.17 14.52
N SER A 159 -10.27 -31.14 14.87
CA SER A 159 -11.68 -31.23 15.22
C SER A 159 -12.48 -30.25 14.36
N SER A 160 -13.76 -30.52 14.19
CA SER A 160 -14.71 -29.57 13.61
C SER A 160 -15.78 -29.22 14.64
N ILE A 161 -16.19 -27.95 14.64
CA ILE A 161 -17.33 -27.48 15.44
C ILE A 161 -18.33 -26.80 14.51
N LEU A 162 -19.62 -26.94 14.85
CA LEU A 162 -20.69 -26.24 14.15
C LEU A 162 -20.76 -24.80 14.66
N ILE A 163 -20.77 -23.85 13.72
CA ILE A 163 -20.96 -22.42 14.01
C ILE A 163 -22.10 -21.94 13.12
N PRO A 164 -23.32 -21.86 13.67
CA PRO A 164 -24.48 -21.39 12.92
C PRO A 164 -24.26 -19.98 12.35
N GLY A 165 -24.61 -19.79 11.09
CA GLY A 165 -24.52 -18.49 10.42
C GLY A 165 -23.09 -18.06 10.06
N SER A 166 -22.16 -19.00 9.91
CA SER A 166 -20.78 -18.70 9.48
C SER A 166 -20.57 -18.84 7.97
N GLY A 167 -21.26 -19.77 7.31
CA GLY A 167 -21.17 -20.00 5.87
C GLY A 167 -22.17 -19.15 5.07
N GLU A 168 -21.81 -18.84 3.82
CA GLU A 168 -22.75 -18.30 2.85
C GLU A 168 -23.62 -19.44 2.28
N PRO A 169 -24.94 -19.47 2.54
CA PRO A 169 -25.80 -20.56 2.10
C PRO A 169 -26.04 -20.53 0.58
N ASN A 170 -26.06 -19.33 0.00
CA ASN A 170 -26.35 -19.11 -1.40
C ASN A 170 -25.03 -18.92 -2.16
N PHE A 171 -24.44 -20.01 -2.62
CA PHE A 171 -23.21 -19.95 -3.41
C PHE A 171 -23.50 -19.78 -4.90
N ASP A 172 -22.65 -19.02 -5.59
CA ASP A 172 -22.65 -18.94 -7.04
C ASP A 172 -21.88 -20.13 -7.63
N SER A 173 -22.62 -21.04 -8.28
CA SER A 173 -22.06 -22.27 -8.86
C SER A 173 -21.03 -22.01 -9.96
N TRP A 174 -21.08 -20.85 -10.64
CA TRP A 174 -20.09 -20.50 -11.65
C TRP A 174 -18.75 -20.08 -11.04
N VAL A 175 -18.77 -19.43 -9.87
CA VAL A 175 -17.56 -19.00 -9.16
C VAL A 175 -16.99 -20.15 -8.34
N ALA A 176 -17.82 -20.76 -7.50
CA ALA A 176 -17.41 -21.82 -6.59
C ALA A 176 -18.58 -22.76 -6.31
N ASN A 177 -18.49 -23.97 -6.86
CA ASN A 177 -19.45 -25.03 -6.65
C ASN A 177 -18.85 -26.10 -5.72
N PRO A 178 -19.35 -26.25 -4.48
CA PRO A 178 -18.93 -27.33 -3.57
C PRO A 178 -19.19 -28.74 -4.13
N PHE A 179 -20.16 -28.87 -5.04
CA PHE A 179 -20.60 -30.14 -5.64
C PHE A 179 -20.13 -30.27 -7.10
N GLU A 180 -18.95 -29.74 -7.44
CA GLU A 180 -18.45 -29.78 -8.81
C GLU A 180 -18.12 -31.20 -9.28
N THR A 181 -18.54 -31.53 -10.51
CA THR A 181 -18.15 -32.80 -11.15
C THR A 181 -16.73 -32.70 -11.73
N SER A 182 -16.08 -33.84 -11.99
CA SER A 182 -14.76 -33.87 -12.63
C SER A 182 -14.72 -33.21 -14.01
N LYS A 183 -15.85 -33.13 -14.72
CA LYS A 183 -15.95 -32.38 -15.99
C LYS A 183 -15.99 -30.86 -15.73
N GLN A 184 -16.87 -30.42 -14.84
CA GLN A 184 -16.98 -29.00 -14.46
C GLN A 184 -15.67 -28.46 -13.89
N ARG A 185 -14.97 -29.23 -13.04
CA ARG A 185 -13.66 -28.86 -12.51
C ARG A 185 -12.64 -28.62 -13.61
N ARG A 186 -12.54 -29.51 -14.60
CA ARG A 186 -11.62 -29.36 -15.74
C ARG A 186 -11.94 -28.09 -16.56
N GLU A 187 -13.21 -27.87 -16.89
CA GLU A 187 -13.65 -26.69 -17.64
C GLU A 187 -13.39 -25.40 -16.85
N LYS A 188 -13.65 -25.41 -15.53
CA LYS A 188 -13.39 -24.29 -14.63
C LYS A 188 -11.90 -23.99 -14.52
N GLU A 189 -11.04 -25.00 -14.41
CA GLU A 189 -9.58 -24.84 -14.39
C GLU A 189 -9.11 -24.18 -15.69
N VAL A 190 -9.56 -24.68 -16.85
CA VAL A 190 -9.24 -24.07 -18.15
C VAL A 190 -9.72 -22.62 -18.21
N ARG A 191 -10.97 -22.33 -17.82
CA ARG A 191 -11.51 -20.97 -17.79
C ARG A 191 -10.71 -20.06 -16.85
N SER A 192 -10.34 -20.54 -15.65
CA SER A 192 -9.56 -19.77 -14.69
C SER A 192 -8.16 -19.42 -15.19
N LEU A 193 -7.59 -20.24 -16.07
CA LEU A 193 -6.30 -19.98 -16.72
C LEU A 193 -6.43 -18.97 -17.86
N LEU A 194 -7.52 -19.03 -18.64
CA LEU A 194 -7.80 -18.06 -19.71
C LEU A 194 -8.11 -16.67 -19.15
N ASP A 195 -8.92 -16.60 -18.10
CA ASP A 195 -9.35 -15.35 -17.45
C ASP A 195 -8.34 -14.86 -16.39
N LYS A 196 -7.14 -15.47 -16.32
CA LYS A 196 -6.14 -15.15 -15.31
C LYS A 196 -5.68 -13.70 -15.40
N LEU A 197 -5.97 -12.94 -14.34
CA LEU A 197 -5.57 -11.54 -14.25
C LEU A 197 -4.03 -11.39 -14.18
N PRO A 198 -3.44 -10.44 -14.93
CA PRO A 198 -2.01 -10.17 -14.85
C PRO A 198 -1.67 -9.48 -13.51
N PRO A 199 -0.46 -9.72 -12.94
CA PRO A 199 -0.09 -9.22 -11.61
C PRO A 199 -0.08 -7.69 -11.51
N GLU A 200 0.07 -6.99 -12.64
CA GLU A 200 0.03 -5.53 -12.73
C GLU A 200 -1.32 -4.92 -12.33
N THR A 201 -2.40 -5.69 -12.44
CA THR A 201 -3.76 -5.26 -12.09
C THR A 201 -3.97 -5.13 -10.59
N ILE A 202 -3.14 -5.78 -9.76
CA ILE A 202 -3.26 -5.75 -8.30
C ILE A 202 -3.01 -4.32 -7.79
N MET A 203 -3.97 -3.77 -7.06
CA MET A 203 -3.96 -2.41 -6.51
C MET A 203 -4.72 -2.37 -5.18
N LEU A 204 -4.58 -1.31 -4.38
CA LEU A 204 -5.39 -1.16 -3.16
C LEU A 204 -6.89 -1.11 -3.47
N ASP A 205 -7.25 -0.34 -4.50
CA ASP A 205 -8.62 -0.20 -4.99
C ASP A 205 -8.74 -0.80 -6.40
N PRO A 206 -9.37 -1.98 -6.54
CA PRO A 206 -9.54 -2.64 -7.85
C PRO A 206 -10.44 -1.84 -8.82
N THR A 207 -11.38 -1.05 -8.30
CA THR A 207 -12.35 -0.27 -9.10
C THR A 207 -11.71 0.86 -9.91
N LYS A 208 -10.44 1.20 -9.63
CA LYS A 208 -9.69 2.24 -10.38
C LYS A 208 -9.12 1.74 -11.70
N ILE A 209 -9.21 0.45 -11.98
CA ILE A 209 -8.78 -0.12 -13.27
C ILE A 209 -9.69 0.45 -14.36
N GLY A 210 -9.10 1.15 -15.33
CA GLY A 210 -9.82 1.85 -16.40
C GLY A 210 -10.07 3.35 -16.14
N ALA A 211 -9.79 3.85 -14.93
CA ALA A 211 -9.85 5.28 -14.66
C ALA A 211 -8.71 6.03 -15.39
N VAL A 212 -9.05 7.17 -15.99
CA VAL A 212 -8.06 8.04 -16.61
C VAL A 212 -7.19 8.66 -15.51
N ARG A 213 -5.87 8.55 -15.66
CA ARG A 213 -4.94 9.22 -14.74
C ARG A 213 -5.25 10.72 -14.79
N PRO A 214 -5.51 11.39 -13.64
CA PRO A 214 -5.60 12.83 -13.66
C PRO A 214 -4.31 13.34 -14.28
N THR A 215 -4.44 14.21 -15.27
CA THR A 215 -3.26 14.84 -15.87
C THR A 215 -2.51 15.48 -14.71
N ARG A 216 -1.28 15.04 -14.46
CA ARG A 216 -0.38 15.79 -13.61
C ARG A 216 -0.08 17.07 -14.38
N LYS A 217 -1.00 18.03 -14.33
CA LYS A 217 -0.74 19.41 -14.68
C LYS A 217 0.32 19.91 -13.69
N LYS A 218 1.58 19.57 -13.96
CA LYS A 218 2.59 20.62 -13.93
C LYS A 218 2.30 21.41 -15.19
N GLU A 219 1.27 22.25 -15.15
CA GLU A 219 1.22 23.40 -16.05
C GLU A 219 2.63 23.99 -15.94
N LYS A 220 3.36 23.96 -17.05
CA LYS A 220 4.61 24.72 -17.11
C LYS A 220 4.14 26.15 -16.85
N ARG A 221 4.40 26.65 -15.63
CA ARG A 221 4.06 28.02 -15.26
C ARG A 221 4.47 28.93 -16.41
N THR A 222 3.55 29.77 -16.84
CA THR A 222 3.81 30.71 -17.92
C THR A 222 4.99 31.60 -17.53
N LYS A 223 5.69 32.19 -18.51
CA LYS A 223 6.83 33.07 -18.21
C LYS A 223 6.44 34.22 -17.26
N GLN A 224 5.24 34.74 -17.44
CA GLN A 224 4.65 35.82 -16.63
C GLN A 224 4.47 35.40 -15.17
N GLU A 225 3.86 34.25 -14.89
CA GLU A 225 3.70 33.74 -13.52
C GLU A 225 5.05 33.54 -12.79
N ARG A 226 6.10 33.17 -13.53
CA ARG A 226 7.45 33.01 -12.95
C ARG A 226 8.12 34.34 -12.65
N GLU A 227 7.85 35.36 -13.45
CA GLU A 227 8.32 36.72 -13.24
C GLU A 227 7.60 37.35 -12.04
N ASP A 228 6.28 37.17 -11.95
CA ASP A 228 5.46 37.63 -10.81
C ASP A 228 5.89 36.97 -9.48
N ASP A 229 6.17 35.66 -9.50
CA ASP A 229 6.70 34.93 -8.34
C ASP A 229 8.11 35.42 -7.94
N MET A 230 8.95 35.80 -8.91
CA MET A 230 10.27 36.37 -8.64
C MET A 230 10.13 37.77 -8.02
N GLU A 231 9.21 38.59 -8.53
CA GLU A 231 8.95 39.93 -8.02
C GLU A 231 8.35 39.92 -6.62
N THR A 232 7.39 39.03 -6.34
CA THR A 232 6.82 38.84 -5.00
C THR A 232 7.86 38.34 -4.00
N ALA A 233 8.73 37.40 -4.40
CA ALA A 233 9.84 36.94 -3.56
C ALA A 233 10.86 38.06 -3.25
N VAL A 234 11.15 38.93 -4.24
CA VAL A 234 12.02 40.10 -4.06
C VAL A 234 11.35 41.15 -3.16
N ALA A 235 10.04 41.37 -3.31
CA ALA A 235 9.27 42.27 -2.46
C ALA A 235 9.24 41.79 -1.00
N ALA A 236 9.04 40.49 -0.78
CA ALA A 236 9.13 39.88 0.55
C ALA A 236 10.53 40.01 1.16
N ALA A 237 11.59 39.78 0.38
CA ALA A 237 12.97 39.99 0.84
C ALA A 237 13.25 41.46 1.20
N LYS A 238 12.62 42.41 0.50
CA LYS A 238 12.73 43.85 0.76
C LYS A 238 11.97 44.28 2.02
N SER A 239 10.87 43.61 2.39
CA SER A 239 10.00 44.01 3.50
C SER A 239 10.38 43.40 4.87
N LEU A 240 11.32 42.44 4.90
CA LEU A 240 11.76 41.79 6.14
C LEU A 240 12.34 42.81 7.16
N PRO A 241 11.77 42.92 8.37
CA PRO A 241 12.25 43.85 9.39
C PRO A 241 13.60 43.41 9.97
N PHE A 242 14.58 44.31 10.00
CA PHE A 242 15.88 44.04 10.61
C PHE A 242 15.83 44.20 12.14
N LYS A 243 16.23 43.15 12.89
CA LYS A 243 16.39 43.23 14.35
C LYS A 243 17.43 44.31 14.72
N LYS A 244 17.06 45.26 15.57
CA LYS A 244 17.97 46.32 16.08
C LYS A 244 19.05 45.67 16.95
N LYS A 245 20.32 45.69 16.49
CA LYS A 245 21.48 45.20 17.28
C LYS A 245 22.30 46.36 17.86
N THR A 246 23.16 46.09 18.84
CA THR A 246 23.97 47.07 19.58
C THR A 246 24.99 47.87 18.72
N LYS A 247 25.51 48.95 19.31
CA LYS A 247 26.28 50.04 18.67
C LYS A 247 27.43 49.50 17.79
N GLY A 248 27.49 49.96 16.53
CA GLY A 248 28.48 49.53 15.53
C GLY A 248 28.01 48.48 14.50
N ARG A 249 27.02 47.63 14.84
CA ARG A 249 26.42 46.64 13.91
C ARG A 249 25.25 47.16 13.08
N ASN A 250 24.68 48.32 13.44
CA ASN A 250 23.55 48.96 12.74
C ASN A 250 23.95 50.08 11.76
N LYS A 251 25.23 50.19 11.37
CA LYS A 251 25.67 51.20 10.38
C LYS A 251 24.80 51.13 9.11
N PRO A 252 24.35 52.27 8.54
CA PRO A 252 23.45 52.30 7.39
C PRO A 252 24.03 51.55 6.19
N THR A 253 25.34 51.68 5.95
CA THR A 253 26.07 50.96 4.89
C THR A 253 25.97 49.43 5.00
N LYS A 254 26.05 48.88 6.23
CA LYS A 254 25.93 47.43 6.46
C LYS A 254 24.49 46.91 6.32
N LYS A 255 23.49 47.75 6.58
CA LYS A 255 22.06 47.39 6.38
C LYS A 255 21.72 47.30 4.89
N VAL A 256 22.20 48.25 4.09
CA VAL A 256 22.02 48.25 2.63
C VAL A 256 22.65 47.01 2.01
N LYS A 257 23.90 46.69 2.37
CA LYS A 257 24.61 45.49 1.87
C LYS A 257 23.86 44.19 2.18
N LYS A 258 23.36 44.01 3.41
CA LYS A 258 22.57 42.82 3.78
C LYS A 258 21.22 42.72 3.06
N ARG A 259 20.59 43.86 2.77
CA ARG A 259 19.33 43.88 1.99
C ARG A 259 19.60 43.46 0.55
N GLN A 260 20.71 43.90 -0.05
CA GLN A 260 21.15 43.47 -1.38
C GLN A 260 21.46 41.96 -1.41
N GLU A 261 22.23 41.45 -0.44
CA GLU A 261 22.51 40.00 -0.31
C GLU A 261 21.23 39.15 -0.16
N GLY A 262 20.23 39.64 0.58
CA GLY A 262 18.93 38.99 0.72
C GLY A 262 18.13 38.95 -0.59
N ILE A 263 18.15 40.04 -1.36
CA ILE A 263 17.53 40.12 -2.69
C ILE A 263 18.22 39.15 -3.67
N GLU A 264 19.56 39.12 -3.68
CA GLU A 264 20.32 38.18 -4.52
C GLU A 264 20.00 36.73 -4.16
N LYS A 265 19.93 36.40 -2.87
CA LYS A 265 19.57 35.05 -2.41
C LYS A 265 18.16 34.64 -2.83
N ALA A 266 17.21 35.57 -2.85
CA ALA A 266 15.85 35.34 -3.33
C ALA A 266 15.80 35.12 -4.86
N LYS A 267 16.67 35.78 -5.64
CA LYS A 267 16.75 35.63 -7.11
C LYS A 267 17.49 34.37 -7.57
N ARG A 268 18.48 33.88 -6.81
CA ARG A 268 19.30 32.69 -7.14
C ARG A 268 18.52 31.45 -7.63
N PRO A 269 17.46 30.97 -6.95
CA PRO A 269 16.75 29.77 -7.40
C PRO A 269 16.06 29.94 -8.76
N PHE A 270 15.60 31.15 -9.10
CA PHE A 270 14.98 31.43 -10.39
C PHE A 270 16.03 31.51 -11.51
N LEU A 271 17.19 32.13 -11.24
CA LEU A 271 18.34 32.16 -12.15
C LEU A 271 18.88 30.75 -12.45
N GLU A 272 19.02 29.89 -11.44
CA GLU A 272 19.45 28.49 -11.63
C GLU A 272 18.46 27.69 -12.49
N GLN A 273 17.15 27.96 -12.37
CA GLN A 273 16.13 27.34 -13.20
C GLN A 273 16.22 27.82 -14.66
N GLN A 274 16.41 29.13 -14.88
CA GLN A 274 16.62 29.69 -16.22
C GLN A 274 17.88 29.11 -16.89
N MET A 275 19.00 29.03 -16.16
CA MET A 275 20.25 28.45 -16.67
C MET A 275 20.09 26.96 -17.04
N LYS A 276 19.38 26.17 -16.22
CA LYS A 276 19.09 24.76 -16.53
C LYS A 276 18.19 24.62 -17.76
N GLU A 277 17.17 25.47 -17.91
CA GLU A 277 16.31 25.48 -19.09
C GLU A 277 17.07 25.88 -20.37
N GLU A 278 17.96 26.87 -20.27
CA GLU A 278 18.86 27.26 -21.37
C GLU A 278 19.83 26.14 -21.75
N GLU A 279 20.48 25.48 -20.79
CA GLU A 279 21.35 24.34 -21.07
C GLU A 279 20.60 23.19 -21.74
N LEU A 280 19.37 22.89 -21.29
CA LEU A 280 18.52 21.87 -21.89
C LEU A 280 18.12 22.26 -23.32
N SER A 281 17.81 23.53 -23.58
CA SER A 281 17.52 24.03 -24.93
C SER A 281 18.74 24.00 -25.84
N LYS A 282 19.93 24.34 -25.35
CA LYS A 282 21.21 24.23 -26.05
C LYS A 282 21.55 22.78 -26.37
N LYS A 283 21.34 21.85 -25.42
CA LYS A 283 21.51 20.40 -25.65
C LYS A 283 20.51 19.85 -26.67
N LYS A 284 19.26 20.32 -26.66
CA LYS A 284 18.27 19.97 -27.70
C LYS A 284 18.64 20.53 -29.07
N ARG A 285 19.05 21.80 -29.15
CA ARG A 285 19.55 22.42 -30.40
C ARG A 285 20.77 21.68 -30.93
N LYS A 286 21.71 21.30 -30.05
CA LYS A 286 22.86 20.45 -30.42
C LYS A 286 22.43 19.07 -30.93
N ARG A 287 21.48 18.40 -30.28
CA ARG A 287 20.94 17.11 -30.76
C ARG A 287 20.20 17.21 -32.10
N ILE A 288 19.56 18.35 -32.38
CA ILE A 288 18.90 18.61 -33.67
C ILE A 288 19.95 18.95 -34.74
N SER A 289 21.04 19.63 -34.39
CA SER A 289 22.18 19.86 -35.30
C SER A 289 23.09 18.64 -35.45
N ASP A 290 23.01 17.66 -34.54
CA ASP A 290 23.75 16.39 -34.58
C ASP A 290 23.03 15.32 -35.44
N GLU A 291 22.05 15.71 -36.28
CA GLU A 291 21.97 15.17 -37.65
C GLU A 291 23.16 15.72 -38.46
N ASN A 292 24.37 15.51 -37.96
CA ASN A 292 25.58 15.92 -38.62
C ASN A 292 25.94 14.83 -39.65
N PRO A 293 25.91 15.12 -40.97
CA PRO A 293 26.62 14.28 -41.92
C PRO A 293 28.09 14.23 -41.47
N LEU A 294 28.73 13.08 -41.70
CA LEU A 294 30.13 12.85 -41.35
C LEU A 294 31.01 14.06 -41.69
N PRO A 295 32.07 14.37 -40.91
CA PRO A 295 33.00 15.42 -41.27
C PRO A 295 33.53 15.19 -42.69
N LYS A 296 33.78 16.26 -43.45
CA LYS A 296 34.02 16.23 -44.91
C LYS A 296 35.08 15.20 -45.36
N SER A 297 36.08 14.92 -44.50
CA SER A 297 37.10 13.89 -44.71
C SER A 297 36.58 12.45 -44.66
N LEU A 298 35.55 12.17 -43.86
CA LEU A 298 34.95 10.85 -43.67
C LEU A 298 33.75 10.58 -44.58
N GLN A 299 33.21 11.60 -45.26
CA GLN A 299 32.11 11.44 -46.22
C GLN A 299 32.48 10.51 -47.39
N ARG A 300 33.76 10.44 -47.78
CA ARG A 300 34.25 9.56 -48.86
C ARG A 300 34.16 8.07 -48.51
N PHE A 301 34.03 7.73 -47.23
CA PHE A 301 33.92 6.34 -46.75
C PHE A 301 32.48 5.92 -46.45
N ALA A 302 31.51 6.84 -46.57
CA ALA A 302 30.11 6.50 -46.43
C ALA A 302 29.66 5.69 -47.66
N ARG A 303 29.49 4.38 -47.51
CA ARG A 303 28.81 3.57 -48.52
C ARG A 303 27.35 4.01 -48.60
N ASN A 304 26.96 4.57 -49.75
CA ASN A 304 25.56 4.81 -50.07
C ASN A 304 24.81 3.46 -50.05
N LYS A 305 23.97 3.24 -49.03
CA LYS A 305 22.94 2.21 -49.11
C LYS A 305 21.89 2.72 -50.10
N ALA A 306 21.88 2.16 -51.30
CA ALA A 306 20.77 2.32 -52.22
C ALA A 306 19.50 1.80 -51.53
N ALA A 307 18.45 2.63 -51.51
CA ALA A 307 17.15 2.26 -51.01
C ALA A 307 16.49 1.28 -51.99
N THR A 308 16.09 0.12 -51.48
CA THR A 308 15.04 -0.74 -52.05
C THR A 308 13.75 -0.49 -51.29
#